data_AF-A0A822AD97-F1
#
_entry.id   AF-A0A822AD97-F1
#
_cell.length_a   1.000
_cell.length_b   1.000
_cell.length_c   1.000
_cell.angle_alpha   90.00
_cell.angle_beta   90.00
_cell.angle_gamma   90.00
#
_symmetry.space_group_name_H-M   'P 1'
#
loop_
_entity.id
_entity.type
_entity.pdbx_description
1 polymer ?
#
loop_
_entity_poly.entity_id
_entity_poly.type
_entity_poly.pdbx_seq_one_letter_code
_entity_poly.pdbx_strand_id
1 'polypeptide(L)'
;MSEPCCNQVLNNIWYNHLQPNYRVPRRYRILFTISVFTLGLLAPGVLEYRSDLHHELFHNDNLTFRGRITDYFSHFYKVVDTLAFILFYIALILRFQSNNNGGLTAARIILAYDLQLWFMKSFNFIYVIKFLGPKIEMIRRMLKAMAFFISVLFITIVAYGVTSRAMVYYGTFDFDLSQIFTNVIYPQYFFIYGYFENELINLDAIVANNNDTTVPNKPGIVAGALAT
;
A
#
# COMPACT_ATOMS: atom_id res chain seq x y z
N MET A 1 -26.69 15.38 -0.20
CA MET A 1 -27.02 14.63 1.03
C MET A 1 -27.75 13.36 0.63
N SER A 2 -27.05 12.39 0.02
CA SER A 2 -27.56 11.03 -0.28
C SER A 2 -26.47 10.28 -1.05
N GLU A 3 -25.71 9.43 -0.36
CA GLU A 3 -25.31 8.11 -0.88
C GLU A 3 -24.73 7.24 0.26
N PRO A 4 -25.57 6.86 1.26
CA PRO A 4 -25.16 5.87 2.26
C PRO A 4 -25.01 4.46 1.67
N CYS A 5 -25.60 4.20 0.49
CA CYS A 5 -25.67 2.85 -0.08
C CYS A 5 -24.35 2.38 -0.71
N CYS A 6 -23.63 3.24 -1.45
CA CYS A 6 -22.39 2.83 -2.10
C CYS A 6 -21.26 2.58 -1.09
N ASN A 7 -21.14 3.44 -0.07
CA ASN A 7 -20.20 3.23 1.04
C ASN A 7 -20.54 2.02 1.91
N GLN A 8 -21.82 1.69 2.11
CA GLN A 8 -22.21 0.47 2.80
C GLN A 8 -21.94 -0.78 1.96
N VAL A 9 -22.23 -0.77 0.66
CA VAL A 9 -22.00 -1.93 -0.21
C VAL A 9 -20.50 -2.21 -0.35
N LEU A 10 -19.65 -1.19 -0.56
CA LEU A 10 -18.21 -1.39 -0.63
C LEU A 10 -17.64 -1.89 0.71
N ASN A 11 -18.06 -1.31 1.84
CA ASN A 11 -17.65 -1.82 3.14
C ASN A 11 -18.11 -3.26 3.34
N ASN A 12 -19.35 -3.60 2.99
CA ASN A 12 -19.89 -4.93 3.23
C ASN A 12 -19.25 -6.02 2.35
N ILE A 13 -18.86 -5.71 1.11
CA ILE A 13 -18.20 -6.65 0.18
C ILE A 13 -16.80 -7.00 0.70
N TRP A 14 -16.00 -6.01 1.08
CA TRP A 14 -14.61 -6.25 1.52
C TRP A 14 -14.53 -6.68 2.99
N TYR A 15 -15.35 -6.09 3.87
CA TYR A 15 -15.27 -6.30 5.32
C TYR A 15 -15.78 -7.68 5.76
N ASN A 16 -16.84 -8.20 5.13
CA ASN A 16 -17.38 -9.51 5.51
C ASN A 16 -16.56 -10.68 4.98
N HIS A 17 -15.89 -10.52 3.82
CA HIS A 17 -15.03 -11.56 3.27
C HIS A 17 -13.64 -11.64 3.93
N LEU A 18 -13.20 -10.58 4.60
CA LEU A 18 -11.92 -10.52 5.31
C LEU A 18 -11.98 -11.01 6.77
N GLN A 19 -13.09 -11.59 7.22
CA GLN A 19 -13.17 -12.20 8.55
C GLN A 19 -12.93 -13.72 8.46
N PRO A 20 -11.67 -14.21 8.48
CA PRO A 20 -11.43 -15.62 8.70
C PRO A 20 -11.90 -15.96 10.13
N ASN A 21 -12.97 -16.74 10.22
CA ASN A 21 -13.49 -17.29 11.46
C ASN A 21 -12.58 -18.43 11.97
N TYR A 22 -11.30 -18.12 12.18
CA TYR A 22 -10.27 -19.07 12.58
C TYR A 22 -9.89 -18.81 14.04
N ARG A 23 -10.61 -19.46 14.96
CA ARG A 23 -10.40 -19.37 16.41
C ARG A 23 -9.27 -20.32 16.84
N VAL A 24 -8.03 -20.06 16.40
CA VAL A 24 -6.85 -20.85 16.82
C VAL A 24 -6.57 -20.67 18.33
N PRO A 25 -6.19 -21.74 19.04
CA PRO A 25 -5.95 -21.68 20.49
C PRO A 25 -4.83 -20.69 20.85
N ARG A 26 -4.99 -19.98 21.97
CA ARG A 26 -4.12 -18.86 22.41
C ARG A 26 -2.62 -19.23 22.49
N ARG A 27 -2.29 -20.48 22.81
CA ARG A 27 -0.89 -20.99 22.91
C ARG A 27 -0.20 -21.10 21.54
N TYR A 28 -0.86 -21.66 20.53
CA TYR A 28 -0.26 -21.85 19.20
C TYR A 28 -0.11 -20.52 18.43
N ARG A 29 -0.95 -19.52 18.72
CA ARG A 29 -0.85 -18.17 18.14
C ARG A 29 0.43 -17.42 18.52
N ILE A 30 0.92 -17.61 19.74
CA ILE A 30 2.11 -16.90 20.26
C ILE A 30 3.37 -17.64 19.83
N LEU A 31 3.35 -18.98 19.90
CA LEU A 31 4.47 -19.82 19.46
C LEU A 31 4.72 -19.74 17.94
N PHE A 32 3.67 -19.65 17.11
CA PHE A 32 3.84 -19.48 15.67
C PHE A 32 4.42 -18.11 15.31
N THR A 33 3.96 -17.02 15.96
CA THR A 33 4.58 -15.71 15.74
C THR A 33 6.01 -15.69 16.22
N ILE A 34 6.31 -16.21 17.42
CA ILE A 34 7.70 -16.24 17.93
C ILE A 34 8.59 -17.10 17.02
N SER A 35 8.10 -18.23 16.50
CA SER A 35 8.86 -19.12 15.59
C SER A 35 9.15 -18.49 14.23
N VAL A 36 8.16 -17.83 13.62
CA VAL A 36 8.35 -17.09 12.36
C VAL A 36 9.30 -15.91 12.57
N PHE A 37 9.23 -15.24 13.73
CA PHE A 37 10.13 -14.15 14.12
C PHE A 37 11.53 -14.62 14.54
N THR A 38 11.73 -15.82 15.08
CA THR A 38 13.09 -16.31 15.37
C THR A 38 13.79 -16.82 14.11
N LEU A 39 13.05 -17.47 13.21
CA LEU A 39 13.61 -18.05 11.99
C LEU A 39 13.78 -17.03 10.85
N GLY A 40 12.86 -16.08 10.67
CA GLY A 40 12.93 -15.10 9.59
C GLY A 40 13.78 -13.86 9.88
N LEU A 41 14.06 -13.58 11.16
CA LEU A 41 14.37 -12.22 11.62
C LEU A 41 15.72 -12.12 12.35
N LEU A 42 16.02 -13.08 13.23
CA LEU A 42 17.29 -13.11 13.96
C LEU A 42 18.42 -13.68 13.13
N ALA A 43 18.18 -14.71 12.33
CA ALA A 43 19.26 -15.39 11.60
C ALA A 43 19.94 -14.49 10.55
N PRO A 44 19.23 -13.90 9.56
CA PRO A 44 19.87 -13.02 8.59
C PRO A 44 20.30 -11.67 9.21
N GLY A 45 19.49 -11.08 10.08
CA GLY A 45 19.81 -9.79 10.72
C GLY A 45 21.03 -9.84 11.65
N VAL A 46 21.18 -10.88 12.47
CA VAL A 46 22.37 -11.05 13.34
C VAL A 46 23.61 -11.40 12.53
N LEU A 47 23.47 -12.19 11.47
CA LEU A 47 24.60 -12.50 10.60
C LEU A 47 25.12 -11.26 9.86
N GLU A 48 24.21 -10.41 9.36
CA GLU A 48 24.55 -9.17 8.67
C GLU A 48 25.08 -8.10 9.64
N TYR A 49 24.46 -7.93 10.82
CA TYR A 49 24.97 -7.04 11.86
C TYR A 49 26.36 -7.47 12.35
N ARG A 50 26.60 -8.78 12.50
CA ARG A 50 27.92 -9.30 12.87
C ARG A 50 28.95 -9.08 11.76
N SER A 51 28.59 -9.26 10.49
CA SER A 51 29.51 -9.02 9.38
C SER A 51 29.87 -7.54 9.23
N ASP A 52 28.88 -6.66 9.37
CA ASP A 52 29.08 -5.21 9.27
C ASP A 52 29.88 -4.68 10.46
N LEU A 53 29.60 -5.16 11.68
CA LEU A 53 30.34 -4.81 12.88
C LEU A 53 31.81 -5.23 12.78
N HIS A 54 32.11 -6.42 12.23
CA HIS A 54 33.48 -6.82 11.99
C HIS A 54 34.18 -5.88 11.00
N HIS A 55 33.56 -5.57 9.87
CA HIS A 55 34.15 -4.68 8.87
C HIS A 55 34.37 -3.25 9.41
N GLU A 56 33.44 -2.71 10.20
CA GLU A 56 33.58 -1.39 10.81
C GLU A 56 34.61 -1.36 11.94
N LEU A 57 34.70 -2.41 12.76
CA LEU A 57 35.71 -2.52 13.81
C LEU A 57 37.13 -2.53 13.24
N PHE A 58 37.37 -3.26 12.14
CA PHE A 58 38.71 -3.31 11.54
C PHE A 58 39.09 -2.03 10.78
N HIS A 59 38.12 -1.22 10.36
CA HIS A 59 38.39 -0.03 9.56
C HIS A 59 38.48 1.26 10.39
N ASN A 60 37.77 1.35 11.53
CA ASN A 60 37.56 2.59 12.28
C ASN A 60 38.01 2.51 13.76
N ASP A 61 39.28 2.17 14.00
CA ASP A 61 39.88 2.16 15.34
C ASP A 61 40.01 3.56 15.99
N ASN A 62 39.89 4.65 15.20
CA ASN A 62 40.31 5.99 15.63
C ASN A 62 39.16 6.99 15.93
N LEU A 63 37.89 6.58 15.85
CA LEU A 63 36.73 7.49 15.99
C LEU A 63 36.10 7.43 17.39
N THR A 64 35.88 8.61 17.99
CA THR A 64 35.18 8.80 19.27
C THR A 64 33.73 8.29 19.19
N PHE A 65 33.17 7.79 20.30
CA PHE A 65 31.82 7.17 20.34
C PHE A 65 30.70 8.00 19.71
N ARG A 66 30.73 9.33 19.88
CA ARG A 66 29.75 10.25 19.27
C ARG A 66 29.86 10.34 17.74
N GLY A 67 31.07 10.23 17.20
CA GLY A 67 31.30 10.20 15.75
C GLY A 67 30.70 8.94 15.11
N ARG A 68 30.83 7.80 15.79
CA ARG A 68 30.29 6.51 15.33
C ARG A 68 28.75 6.53 15.21
N ILE A 69 28.05 7.10 16.19
CA ILE A 69 26.58 7.21 16.13
C ILE A 69 26.14 8.12 14.98
N THR A 70 26.86 9.22 14.76
CA THR A 70 26.51 10.18 13.70
C THR A 70 26.70 9.58 12.31
N ASP A 71 27.79 8.84 12.10
CA ASP A 71 28.07 8.13 10.84
C ASP A 71 27.07 6.98 10.59
N TYR A 72 26.65 6.31 11.67
CA TYR A 72 25.62 5.27 11.61
C TYR A 72 24.29 5.82 11.08
N PHE A 73 23.85 6.99 11.56
CA PHE A 73 22.61 7.64 11.10
C PHE A 73 22.69 8.19 9.67
N SER A 74 23.88 8.37 9.10
CA SER A 74 24.03 8.83 7.71
C SER A 74 23.62 7.77 6.68
N HIS A 75 23.61 6.50 7.07
CA HIS A 75 23.30 5.40 6.17
C HIS A 75 21.81 5.04 6.25
N PHE A 76 21.03 5.47 5.24
CA PHE A 76 19.58 5.26 5.19
C PHE A 76 19.16 3.80 5.45
N TYR A 77 19.87 2.83 4.88
CA TYR A 77 19.58 1.41 5.06
C TYR A 77 19.76 0.94 6.51
N LYS A 78 20.74 1.47 7.24
CA LYS A 78 20.98 1.15 8.66
C LYS A 78 19.88 1.75 9.54
N VAL A 79 19.47 2.98 9.24
CA VAL A 79 18.36 3.64 9.96
C VAL A 79 17.05 2.88 9.80
N VAL A 80 16.71 2.47 8.58
CA VAL A 80 15.48 1.69 8.31
C VAL A 80 15.49 0.34 9.05
N ASP A 81 16.65 -0.33 9.11
CA ASP A 81 16.80 -1.60 9.84
C ASP A 81 16.60 -1.41 11.35
N THR A 82 17.21 -0.38 11.95
CA THR A 82 16.97 -0.06 13.38
C THR A 82 15.53 0.31 13.68
N LEU A 83 14.87 1.04 12.77
CA LEU A 83 13.47 1.41 12.91
C LEU A 83 12.57 0.17 12.90
N ALA A 84 12.85 -0.81 12.04
CA ALA A 84 12.15 -2.08 12.00
C ALA A 84 12.28 -2.85 13.33
N PHE A 85 13.49 -2.96 13.89
CA PHE A 85 13.69 -3.58 15.20
C PHE A 85 12.92 -2.86 16.32
N ILE A 86 12.93 -1.53 16.35
CA ILE A 86 12.22 -0.75 17.36
C ILE A 86 10.69 -0.95 17.25
N LEU A 87 10.14 -0.88 16.03
CA LEU A 87 8.72 -1.12 15.77
C LEU A 87 8.30 -2.54 16.18
N PHE A 88 9.17 -3.53 15.94
CA PHE A 88 8.93 -4.90 16.36
C PHE A 88 8.81 -5.04 17.89
N TYR A 89 9.72 -4.44 18.66
CA TYR A 89 9.65 -4.49 20.13
C TYR A 89 8.40 -3.78 20.65
N ILE A 90 8.04 -2.63 20.08
CA ILE A 90 6.81 -1.92 20.43
C ILE A 90 5.59 -2.80 20.16
N ALA A 91 5.53 -3.47 19.00
CA ALA A 91 4.45 -4.36 18.63
C ALA A 91 4.33 -5.59 19.56
N LEU A 92 5.47 -6.14 20.01
CA LEU A 92 5.51 -7.22 21.00
C LEU A 92 4.99 -6.76 22.36
N ILE A 93 5.47 -5.61 22.86
CA ILE A 93 5.04 -5.07 24.16
C ILE A 93 3.53 -4.81 24.13
N LEU A 94 3.02 -4.18 23.06
CA LEU A 94 1.59 -3.93 22.88
C LEU A 94 0.77 -5.24 22.86
N ARG A 95 1.35 -6.33 22.34
CA ARG A 95 0.71 -7.64 22.30
C ARG A 95 0.72 -8.35 23.65
N PHE A 96 1.77 -8.20 24.45
CA PHE A 96 1.84 -8.77 25.81
C PHE A 96 1.00 -7.97 26.81
N GLN A 97 0.90 -6.65 26.65
CA GLN A 97 0.13 -5.76 27.53
C GLN A 97 -1.37 -5.69 27.15
N SER A 98 -1.80 -6.45 26.13
CA SER A 98 -3.18 -6.45 25.60
C SER A 98 -4.17 -7.15 26.52
N ASN A 99 -4.43 -6.58 27.70
CA ASN A 99 -5.61 -6.87 28.52
C ASN A 99 -6.85 -6.08 28.03
N ASN A 100 -6.65 -5.05 27.19
CA ASN A 100 -7.70 -4.20 26.61
C ASN A 100 -7.88 -4.44 25.10
N ASN A 101 -9.13 -4.46 24.62
CA ASN A 101 -9.47 -4.79 23.23
C ASN A 101 -8.84 -3.86 22.17
N GLY A 102 -8.59 -2.59 22.49
CA GLY A 102 -7.97 -1.64 21.55
C GLY A 102 -6.50 -1.91 21.23
N GLY A 103 -5.73 -2.41 22.21
CA GLY A 103 -4.31 -2.72 22.03
C GLY A 103 -4.05 -3.86 21.06
N LEU A 104 -4.97 -4.84 20.99
CA LEU A 104 -4.87 -5.98 20.09
C LEU A 104 -5.02 -5.57 18.62
N THR A 105 -5.91 -4.62 18.32
CA THR A 105 -6.13 -4.13 16.95
C THR A 105 -4.93 -3.32 16.48
N ALA A 106 -4.43 -2.41 17.32
CA ALA A 106 -3.22 -1.65 17.03
C ALA A 106 -2.01 -2.58 16.81
N ALA A 107 -1.81 -3.57 17.67
CA ALA A 107 -0.72 -4.53 17.54
C ALA A 107 -0.78 -5.32 16.22
N ARG A 108 -1.97 -5.69 15.73
CA ARG A 108 -2.12 -6.39 14.44
C ARG A 108 -1.68 -5.52 13.26
N ILE A 109 -2.08 -4.25 13.27
CA ILE A 109 -1.74 -3.29 12.21
C ILE A 109 -0.22 -3.05 12.21
N ILE A 110 0.37 -2.80 13.38
CA ILE A 110 1.81 -2.56 13.50
C ILE A 110 2.61 -3.80 13.07
N LEU A 111 2.19 -5.01 13.47
CA LEU A 111 2.84 -6.25 13.04
C LEU A 111 2.74 -6.48 11.52
N ALA A 112 1.66 -6.03 10.87
CA ALA A 112 1.53 -6.11 9.42
C ALA A 112 2.52 -5.19 8.71
N TYR A 113 2.71 -3.96 9.20
CA TYR A 113 3.71 -3.04 8.67
C TYR A 113 5.15 -3.50 8.95
N ASP A 114 5.40 -4.02 10.15
CA ASP A 114 6.70 -4.61 10.50
C ASP A 114 7.06 -5.76 9.55
N LEU A 115 6.12 -6.66 9.26
CA LEU A 115 6.30 -7.72 8.28
C LEU A 115 6.66 -7.18 6.88
N GLN A 116 6.06 -6.07 6.45
CA GLN A 116 6.37 -5.43 5.18
C GLN A 116 7.80 -4.86 5.14
N LEU A 117 8.28 -4.26 6.24
CA LEU A 117 9.66 -3.80 6.37
C LEU A 117 10.65 -4.98 6.29
N TRP A 118 10.31 -6.11 6.91
CA TRP A 118 11.10 -7.34 6.82
C TRP A 118 11.14 -7.93 5.40
N PHE A 119 10.07 -7.80 4.63
CA PHE A 119 10.08 -8.14 3.21
C PHE A 119 11.04 -7.25 2.42
N MET A 120 11.10 -5.94 2.70
CA MET A 120 12.07 -5.04 2.06
C MET A 120 13.51 -5.48 2.30
N LYS A 121 13.84 -5.92 3.52
CA LYS A 121 15.17 -6.47 3.85
C LYS A 121 15.45 -7.77 3.12
N SER A 122 14.45 -8.65 3.00
CA SER A 122 14.57 -9.91 2.27
C SER A 122 14.94 -9.70 0.80
N PHE A 123 14.47 -8.64 0.14
CA PHE A 123 14.91 -8.29 -1.22
C PHE A 123 16.41 -8.02 -1.33
N ASN A 124 17.04 -7.47 -0.28
CA ASN A 124 18.48 -7.25 -0.25
C ASN A 124 19.26 -8.57 -0.27
N PHE A 125 18.76 -9.59 0.44
CA PHE A 125 19.37 -10.93 0.40
C PHE A 125 19.30 -11.54 -1.00
N ILE A 126 18.17 -11.40 -1.70
CA ILE A 126 18.01 -11.89 -3.07
C ILE A 126 19.05 -11.24 -4.02
N TYR A 127 19.46 -10.00 -3.75
CA TYR A 127 20.49 -9.31 -4.52
C TYR A 127 21.90 -9.89 -4.32
N VAL A 128 22.22 -10.34 -3.11
CA VAL A 128 23.54 -10.93 -2.77
C VAL A 128 23.72 -12.33 -3.37
N ILE A 129 22.62 -13.01 -3.69
CA ILE A 129 22.66 -14.33 -4.32
C ILE A 129 23.26 -14.23 -5.74
N LYS A 130 24.46 -14.77 -5.91
CA LYS A 130 25.32 -14.63 -7.11
C LYS A 130 24.66 -14.98 -8.45
N PHE A 131 23.67 -15.88 -8.46
CA PHE A 131 22.97 -16.30 -9.68
C PHE A 131 21.84 -15.33 -10.09
N LEU A 132 21.29 -14.53 -9.16
CA LEU A 132 20.26 -13.54 -9.47
C LEU A 132 20.83 -12.15 -9.73
N GLY A 133 22.07 -11.85 -9.33
CA GLY A 133 22.68 -10.52 -9.47
C GLY A 133 22.52 -9.91 -10.87
N PRO A 134 22.98 -10.58 -11.95
CA PRO A 134 22.83 -10.08 -13.33
C PRO A 134 21.37 -9.92 -13.76
N LYS A 135 20.49 -10.84 -13.33
CA LYS A 135 19.06 -10.81 -13.67
C LYS A 135 18.33 -9.65 -12.98
N ILE A 136 18.65 -9.37 -11.71
CA ILE A 136 18.05 -8.27 -10.95
C ILE A 136 18.53 -6.92 -11.49
N GLU A 137 19.79 -6.80 -11.89
CA GLU A 137 20.29 -5.56 -12.50
C GLU A 137 19.61 -5.27 -13.84
N MET A 138 19.33 -6.30 -14.66
CA MET A 138 18.51 -6.15 -15.88
C MET A 138 17.09 -5.65 -15.55
N ILE A 139 16.42 -6.26 -14.57
CA ILE A 139 15.08 -5.84 -14.13
C ILE A 139 15.12 -4.42 -13.56
N ARG A 140 16.12 -4.06 -12.75
CA ARG A 140 16.28 -2.72 -12.17
C ARG A 140 16.36 -1.64 -13.24
N ARG A 141 17.06 -1.90 -14.34
CA ARG A 141 17.15 -0.98 -15.48
C ARG A 141 15.81 -0.81 -16.19
N MET A 142 15.03 -1.90 -16.33
CA MET A 142 13.67 -1.83 -16.85
C MET A 142 12.72 -1.11 -15.89
N LEU A 143 12.87 -1.29 -14.57
CA LEU A 143 12.06 -0.61 -13.57
C LEU A 143 12.29 0.90 -13.57
N LYS A 144 13.51 1.39 -13.84
CA LYS A 144 13.75 2.83 -14.02
C LYS A 144 12.98 3.40 -15.20
N ALA A 145 12.90 2.67 -16.31
CA ALA A 145 12.08 3.07 -17.46
C ALA A 145 10.58 3.02 -17.15
N MET A 146 10.12 1.99 -16.41
CA MET A 146 8.73 1.89 -15.97
C MET A 146 8.35 3.00 -14.96
N ALA A 147 9.26 3.41 -14.08
CA ALA A 147 9.02 4.51 -13.15
C ALA A 147 8.79 5.84 -13.89
N PHE A 148 9.51 6.09 -14.98
CA PHE A 148 9.26 7.23 -15.85
C PHE A 148 7.89 7.15 -16.55
N PHE A 149 7.48 5.96 -16.97
CA PHE A 149 6.14 5.77 -17.53
C PHE A 149 5.02 6.01 -16.50
N ILE A 150 5.19 5.48 -15.28
CA ILE A 150 4.23 5.66 -14.18
C ILE A 150 4.08 7.14 -13.80
N SER A 151 5.15 7.94 -13.82
CA SER A 151 5.05 9.37 -13.51
C SER A 151 4.27 10.15 -14.57
N VAL A 152 4.47 9.86 -15.85
CA VAL A 152 3.68 10.46 -16.94
C VAL A 152 2.21 10.06 -16.84
N LEU A 153 1.94 8.78 -16.54
CA LEU A 153 0.59 8.27 -16.34
C LEU A 153 -0.08 8.95 -15.13
N PHE A 154 0.63 9.12 -14.02
CA PHE A 154 0.11 9.80 -12.84
C PHE A 154 -0.29 11.25 -13.15
N ILE A 155 0.57 12.01 -13.83
CA ILE A 155 0.28 13.39 -14.23
C ILE A 155 -0.96 13.45 -15.14
N THR A 156 -1.07 12.50 -16.07
CA THR A 156 -2.20 12.41 -17.00
C THR A 156 -3.51 12.07 -16.29
N ILE A 157 -3.49 11.14 -15.31
CA ILE A 157 -4.65 10.82 -14.47
C ILE A 157 -5.11 12.06 -13.71
N VAL A 158 -4.18 12.78 -13.07
CA VAL A 158 -4.51 13.99 -12.30
C VAL A 158 -5.11 15.06 -13.21
N ALA A 159 -4.54 15.29 -14.39
CA ALA A 159 -5.05 16.27 -15.35
C ALA A 159 -6.47 15.92 -15.84
N TYR A 160 -6.71 14.66 -16.21
CA TYR A 160 -8.03 14.18 -16.62
C TYR A 160 -9.05 14.27 -15.47
N GLY A 161 -8.65 13.85 -14.27
CA GLY A 161 -9.50 13.92 -13.08
C GLY A 161 -9.94 15.35 -12.77
N VAL A 162 -8.99 16.30 -12.71
CA VAL A 162 -9.29 17.71 -12.41
C VAL A 162 -10.19 18.31 -13.48
N THR A 163 -9.89 18.06 -14.76
CA THR A 163 -10.70 18.59 -15.88
C THR A 163 -12.12 18.05 -15.86
N SER A 164 -12.29 16.75 -15.61
CA SER A 164 -13.60 16.11 -15.53
C SER A 164 -14.49 16.70 -14.43
N ARG A 165 -13.92 16.97 -13.23
CA ARG A 165 -14.67 17.64 -12.16
C ARG A 165 -14.93 19.12 -12.44
N ALA A 166 -13.97 19.82 -13.03
CA ALA A 166 -14.09 21.24 -13.38
C ALA A 166 -15.20 21.50 -14.42
N MET A 167 -15.44 20.56 -15.34
CA MET A 167 -16.49 20.70 -16.35
C MET A 167 -17.91 20.47 -15.80
N VAL A 168 -18.07 19.60 -14.79
CA VAL A 168 -19.39 19.17 -14.30
C VAL A 168 -19.88 19.97 -13.09
N TYR A 169 -18.96 20.43 -12.23
CA TYR A 169 -19.31 21.07 -10.96
C TYR A 169 -18.97 22.56 -10.96
N TYR A 170 -19.95 23.40 -11.32
CA TYR A 170 -19.88 24.86 -11.20
C TYR A 170 -20.49 25.31 -9.86
N GLY A 171 -19.80 25.09 -8.74
CA GLY A 171 -20.28 25.57 -7.42
C GLY A 171 -19.47 25.07 -6.23
N THR A 172 -19.16 26.00 -5.32
CA THR A 172 -18.45 25.86 -4.03
C THR A 172 -17.52 24.64 -3.89
N PHE A 173 -16.23 24.87 -4.15
CA PHE A 173 -15.16 23.91 -3.95
C PHE A 173 -14.80 23.86 -2.45
N ASP A 174 -15.30 22.85 -1.74
CA ASP A 174 -14.75 22.53 -0.42
C ASP A 174 -13.39 21.86 -0.63
N PHE A 175 -12.30 22.54 -0.24
CA PHE A 175 -10.92 22.09 -0.42
C PHE A 175 -10.50 20.98 0.56
N ASP A 176 -11.34 19.96 0.73
CA ASP A 176 -10.95 18.79 1.51
C ASP A 176 -10.11 17.85 0.62
N LEU A 177 -8.81 17.78 0.93
CA LEU A 177 -7.83 16.92 0.25
C LEU A 177 -8.33 15.46 0.17
N SER A 178 -8.95 14.96 1.24
CA SER A 178 -9.42 13.57 1.30
C SER A 178 -10.53 13.28 0.27
N GLN A 179 -11.42 14.24 0.04
CA GLN A 179 -12.52 14.15 -0.91
C GLN A 179 -12.02 14.32 -2.34
N ILE A 180 -11.05 15.21 -2.56
CA ILE A 180 -10.43 15.39 -3.88
C ILE A 180 -9.73 14.10 -4.31
N PHE A 181 -8.90 13.50 -3.47
CA PHE A 181 -8.23 12.24 -3.83
C PHE A 181 -9.24 11.13 -4.15
N THR A 182 -10.22 10.93 -3.28
CA THR A 182 -11.25 9.89 -3.41
C THR A 182 -12.11 10.06 -4.66
N ASN A 183 -12.51 11.28 -4.98
CA ASN A 183 -13.45 11.54 -6.07
C ASN A 183 -12.76 11.79 -7.43
N VAL A 184 -11.47 12.11 -7.45
CA VAL A 184 -10.77 12.61 -8.65
C VAL A 184 -9.65 11.69 -9.15
N ILE A 185 -9.05 10.87 -8.29
CA ILE A 185 -7.95 9.98 -8.70
C ILE A 185 -8.39 8.53 -8.73
N TYR A 186 -9.16 8.09 -7.72
CA TYR A 186 -9.55 6.68 -7.62
C TYR A 186 -10.37 6.18 -8.82
N PRO A 187 -11.47 6.86 -9.25
CA PRO A 187 -12.26 6.38 -10.39
C PRO A 187 -11.45 6.25 -11.69
N GLN A 188 -10.61 7.24 -11.95
CA GLN A 188 -9.78 7.36 -13.14
C GLN A 188 -8.68 6.30 -13.16
N TYR A 189 -8.11 5.97 -11.99
CA TYR A 189 -7.15 4.88 -11.85
C TYR A 189 -7.81 3.52 -12.13
N PHE A 190 -8.97 3.23 -11.52
CA PHE A 190 -9.68 1.97 -11.74
C PHE A 190 -10.18 1.79 -13.17
N PHE A 191 -10.51 2.88 -13.86
CA PHE A 191 -10.89 2.86 -15.27
C PHE A 191 -9.80 2.26 -16.17
N ILE A 192 -8.53 2.57 -15.91
CA ILE A 192 -7.39 2.02 -16.69
C ILE A 192 -7.27 0.49 -16.51
N TYR A 193 -7.71 -0.04 -15.37
CA TYR A 193 -7.74 -1.50 -15.11
C TYR A 193 -8.97 -2.21 -15.69
N GLY A 194 -9.88 -1.49 -16.36
CA GLY A 194 -11.08 -2.07 -16.96
C GLY A 194 -12.22 -2.30 -15.98
N TYR A 195 -12.20 -1.64 -14.81
CA TYR A 195 -13.32 -1.71 -13.86
C TYR A 195 -14.41 -0.70 -14.25
N PHE A 196 -15.28 -1.07 -15.21
CA PHE A 196 -16.40 -0.24 -15.72
C PHE A 196 -17.78 -0.94 -15.65
N GLU A 197 -17.84 -2.13 -15.05
CA GLU A 197 -18.97 -3.07 -15.15
C GLU A 197 -20.30 -2.48 -14.61
N ASN A 198 -20.23 -1.59 -13.63
CA ASN A 198 -21.41 -1.05 -12.94
C ASN A 198 -22.15 0.01 -13.77
N GLU A 199 -21.47 0.68 -14.71
CA GLU A 199 -22.04 1.77 -15.51
C GLU A 199 -22.62 1.24 -16.84
N LEU A 200 -21.99 0.22 -17.43
CA LEU A 200 -22.56 -0.49 -18.59
C LEU A 200 -23.85 -1.23 -18.22
N ILE A 201 -23.89 -1.94 -17.09
CA ILE A 201 -25.11 -2.66 -16.65
C ILE A 201 -26.26 -1.67 -16.39
N ASN A 202 -25.97 -0.50 -15.82
CA ASN A 202 -27.00 0.52 -15.61
C ASN A 202 -27.46 1.18 -16.92
N LEU A 203 -26.56 1.39 -17.89
CA LEU A 203 -26.92 1.89 -19.22
C LEU A 203 -27.75 0.87 -19.99
N ASP A 204 -27.38 -0.41 -19.96
CA ASP A 204 -28.16 -1.48 -20.59
C ASP A 204 -29.52 -1.64 -19.91
N ALA A 205 -29.59 -1.51 -18.58
CA ALA A 205 -30.86 -1.52 -17.84
C ALA A 205 -31.72 -0.27 -18.16
N ILE A 206 -31.13 0.91 -18.29
CA ILE A 206 -31.86 2.14 -18.66
C ILE A 206 -32.33 2.06 -20.11
N VAL A 207 -31.50 1.57 -21.03
CA VAL A 207 -31.86 1.34 -22.43
C VAL A 207 -32.94 0.27 -22.54
N ALA A 208 -32.87 -0.81 -21.74
CA ALA A 208 -33.88 -1.86 -21.62
C ALA A 208 -35.20 -1.42 -20.94
N ASN A 209 -35.20 -0.30 -20.24
CA ASN A 209 -36.43 0.32 -19.71
C ASN A 209 -37.01 1.37 -20.68
N ASN A 210 -36.15 2.03 -21.48
CA ASN A 210 -36.56 3.06 -22.43
C ASN A 210 -37.14 2.51 -23.74
N ASN A 211 -36.83 1.27 -24.10
CA ASN A 211 -37.42 0.57 -25.25
C ASN A 211 -38.78 -0.08 -24.93
N ASP A 212 -39.26 -0.01 -23.68
CA ASP A 212 -40.61 -0.45 -23.28
C ASP A 212 -41.59 0.72 -23.05
N THR A 213 -41.20 1.98 -23.32
CA THR A 213 -42.14 3.10 -23.28
C THR A 213 -42.01 4.06 -24.47
N THR A 214 -43.08 4.07 -25.26
CA THR A 214 -43.43 5.07 -26.26
C THR A 214 -43.65 6.45 -25.64
N VAL A 215 -42.61 7.23 -25.32
CA VAL A 215 -42.75 8.68 -24.98
C VAL A 215 -41.52 9.49 -25.45
N PRO A 216 -41.69 10.69 -26.07
CA PRO A 216 -40.66 11.35 -26.88
C PRO A 216 -39.68 12.22 -26.10
N ASN A 217 -38.45 12.28 -26.64
CA ASN A 217 -37.44 13.36 -26.56
C ASN A 217 -37.29 14.15 -25.24
N LYS A 218 -36.19 13.89 -24.54
CA LYS A 218 -35.50 14.89 -23.71
C LYS A 218 -34.04 14.98 -24.19
N PRO A 219 -33.57 16.14 -24.69
CA PRO A 219 -32.22 16.25 -25.22
C PRO A 219 -31.23 16.44 -24.07
N GLY A 220 -30.16 15.67 -24.10
CA GLY A 220 -29.00 15.84 -23.23
C GLY A 220 -28.66 14.58 -22.46
N ILE A 221 -27.96 13.66 -23.12
CA ILE A 221 -26.89 12.74 -22.65
C ILE A 221 -26.47 11.91 -23.90
N VAL A 222 -26.10 12.56 -25.00
CA VAL A 222 -25.53 11.84 -26.17
C VAL A 222 -24.28 12.52 -26.74
N ALA A 223 -23.85 13.65 -26.16
CA ALA A 223 -22.74 14.42 -26.71
C ALA A 223 -21.33 13.90 -26.35
N GLY A 224 -21.20 12.81 -25.57
CA GLY A 224 -19.90 12.29 -25.13
C GLY A 224 -19.43 11.00 -25.81
N ALA A 225 -20.30 10.30 -26.54
CA ALA A 225 -20.01 8.94 -27.04
C ALA A 225 -19.53 8.88 -28.50
N LEU A 226 -19.35 10.02 -29.16
CA LEU A 226 -18.84 10.07 -30.54
C LEU A 226 -17.72 11.12 -30.67
N ALA A 227 -16.54 10.76 -30.19
CA ALA A 227 -15.30 11.46 -30.53
C ALA A 227 -14.12 10.46 -30.50
N THR A 228 -14.14 9.53 -31.46
CA THR A 228 -12.95 8.92 -32.08
C THR A 228 -13.13 9.02 -33.58
#